data_AF-A0A355S6P0-F1
#
_entry.id   AF-A0A355S6P0-F1
#
_cell.length_a   1.000
_cell.length_b   1.000
_cell.length_c   1.000
_cell.angle_alpha   90.00
_cell.angle_beta   90.00
_cell.angle_gamma   90.00
#
_symmetry.space_group_name_H-M   'P 1'
#
loop_
_entity.id
_entity.type
_entity.pdbx_description
1 polymer ?
#
loop_
_entity_poly.entity_id
_entity_poly.type
_entity_poly.pdbx_seq_one_letter_code
_entity_poly.pdbx_strand_id
1 'polypeptide(L)' 'MKGVIKWFSRNHVAANSLMLAVLLAGFYTWFQLRKEMFPEVSVDAISIGIPYPNASPEDVEEGVVIPVEEAI' A
#
# COMPACT_ATOMS: atom_id res chain seq x y z
N MET A 1 4.05 14.81 32.06
CA MET A 1 3.33 13.51 32.02
C MET A 1 2.43 13.25 33.24
N LYS A 2 2.87 13.54 34.49
CA LYS A 2 2.05 13.28 35.70
C LYS A 2 0.70 14.05 35.76
N GLY A 3 0.61 15.22 35.12
CA GLY A 3 -0.60 16.07 35.15
C GLY A 3 -1.80 15.50 34.39
N VAL A 4 -1.55 14.91 33.21
CA VAL A 4 -2.62 14.34 32.36
C VAL A 4 -3.22 13.12 33.06
N ILE A 5 -2.39 12.17 33.49
CA ILE A 5 -2.84 10.98 34.22
C ILE A 5 -3.60 11.38 35.50
N LYS A 6 -3.08 12.33 36.29
CA LYS A 6 -3.75 12.82 37.51
C LYS A 6 -5.12 13.46 37.25
N TRP A 7 -5.29 14.12 36.10
CA TRP A 7 -6.56 14.74 35.73
C TRP A 7 -7.59 13.68 35.30
N PHE A 8 -7.17 12.71 34.47
CA PHE A 8 -8.02 11.58 34.06
C PHE A 8 -8.45 10.72 35.25
N SER A 9 -7.55 10.49 36.22
CA SER A 9 -7.88 9.78 37.46
C SER A 9 -8.77 10.57 38.43
N ARG A 10 -8.95 11.89 38.26
CA ARG A 10 -9.86 12.70 39.09
C ARG A 10 -11.19 12.96 38.39
N ASN A 11 -11.20 12.97 37.06
CA ASN A 11 -12.38 13.20 36.25
C ASN A 11 -12.80 11.92 35.51
N HIS A 12 -13.22 10.92 36.29
CA HIS A 12 -13.61 9.60 35.76
C HIS A 12 -14.75 9.66 34.74
N VAL A 13 -15.69 10.59 34.87
CA VAL A 13 -16.78 10.78 33.89
C VAL A 13 -16.21 11.19 32.53
N ALA A 14 -15.32 12.19 32.50
CA ALA A 14 -14.67 12.64 31.27
C ALA A 14 -13.79 11.54 30.65
N ALA A 15 -13.08 10.78 31.49
CA ALA A 15 -12.27 9.64 31.05
C ALA A 15 -13.12 8.55 30.38
N ASN A 16 -14.25 8.19 30.99
CA ASN A 16 -15.15 7.16 30.47
C ASN A 16 -15.89 7.63 29.21
N SER A 17 -16.29 8.91 29.14
CA SER A 17 -16.87 9.49 27.92
C SER A 17 -15.87 9.49 26.77
N LEU A 18 -14.60 9.81 27.02
CA LEU A 18 -13.55 9.74 26.00
C LEU A 18 -13.31 8.30 25.55
N MET A 19 -13.24 7.35 26.48
CA MET A 19 -13.14 5.92 26.16
C MET A 19 -14.30 5.49 25.25
N LEU A 20 -15.53 5.84 25.62
CA LEU A 20 -16.71 5.48 24.85
C LEU A 20 -16.69 6.11 23.44
N ALA A 21 -16.27 7.38 23.33
CA ALA A 21 -16.13 8.05 22.05
C ALA A 21 -15.14 7.34 21.12
N VAL A 22 -13.98 6.92 21.65
CA VAL A 22 -12.98 6.16 20.89
C VAL A 22 -13.53 4.79 20.46
N LEU A 23 -14.23 4.09 21.36
CA LEU A 23 -14.83 2.79 21.04
C LEU A 23 -15.90 2.90 19.95
N LEU A 24 -16.78 3.90 20.03
CA LEU A 24 -17.83 4.13 19.02
C LEU A 24 -17.22 4.52 17.67
N ALA A 25 -16.22 5.40 17.66
CA ALA A 25 -15.51 5.78 16.45
C ALA A 25 -14.82 4.57 15.80
N GLY A 26 -14.10 3.78 16.60
CA GLY A 26 -13.44 2.56 16.12
C GLY A 26 -14.44 1.53 15.59
N PHE A 27 -15.56 1.33 16.29
CA PHE A 27 -16.64 0.44 15.85
C PHE A 27 -17.25 0.91 14.53
N TYR A 28 -17.49 2.22 14.36
CA TYR A 28 -17.99 2.78 13.12
C TYR A 28 -17.02 2.57 11.95
N THR A 29 -15.74 2.88 12.15
CA THR A 29 -14.70 2.70 11.12
C THR A 29 -14.50 1.22 10.76
N TRP A 30 -14.70 0.29 11.69
CA TRP A 30 -14.60 -1.15 11.43
C TRP A 30 -15.51 -1.62 10.29
N PHE A 31 -16.73 -1.09 10.19
CA PHE A 31 -17.65 -1.43 9.10
C PHE A 31 -17.27 -0.83 7.76
N GLN A 32 -16.48 0.24 7.76
CA GLN A 32 -16.03 0.92 6.54
C GLN A 32 -14.70 0.38 6.02
N LEU A 33 -14.02 -0.48 6.78
CA LEU A 33 -12.74 -1.03 6.38
C LEU A 33 -12.89 -1.90 5.13
N ARG A 34 -12.24 -1.47 4.04
CA ARG A 34 -12.23 -2.22 2.77
C ARG A 34 -11.43 -3.50 2.96
N LYS A 35 -12.09 -4.63 2.71
CA LYS A 35 -11.46 -5.95 2.71
C LYS A 35 -11.22 -6.35 1.26
N GLU A 36 -9.96 -6.54 0.90
CA GLU A 36 -9.56 -7.02 -0.42
C GLU A 36 -9.23 -8.51 -0.32
N MET A 37 -9.85 -9.33 -1.16
CA MET A 37 -9.58 -10.79 -1.22
C MET A 37 -8.18 -11.09 -1.76
N PHE A 38 -7.71 -10.23 -2.66
CA PHE A 38 -6.36 -10.22 -3.19
C PHE A 38 -5.86 -8.78 -3.09
N PRO A 39 -4.85 -8.49 -2.26
CA PRO A 39 -4.26 -7.16 -2.23
C PRO A 39 -3.65 -6.85 -3.60
N GLU A 40 -3.83 -5.64 -4.09
CA GLU A 40 -3.12 -5.17 -5.28
C GLU A 40 -1.63 -5.03 -4.94
N VAL A 41 -0.87 -6.10 -5.19
CA VAL A 41 0.59 -6.05 -5.17
C VAL A 41 1.02 -5.45 -6.50
N SER A 42 1.35 -4.15 -6.51
CA SER A 42 1.94 -3.50 -7.67
C SER A 42 3.34 -4.09 -7.86
N VAL A 43 3.48 -4.98 -8.84
CA VAL A 43 4.80 -5.41 -9.33
C VAL A 43 5.32 -4.27 -10.21
N ASP A 44 6.48 -3.72 -9.87
CA ASP A 44 7.14 -2.73 -10.71
C ASP A 44 7.78 -3.44 -11.90
N ALA A 45 6.96 -3.73 -12.91
CA ALA A 45 7.33 -4.43 -14.12
C ALA A 45 6.80 -3.67 -15.33
N ILE A 46 7.67 -3.45 -16.30
CA ILE A 46 7.37 -2.79 -17.56
C ILE A 46 7.52 -3.83 -18.66
N SER A 47 6.50 -4.00 -19.50
CA SER A 47 6.53 -4.92 -20.63
C SER A 47 6.77 -4.13 -21.91
N ILE A 48 7.85 -4.46 -22.64
CA ILE A 48 8.24 -3.84 -23.89
C ILE A 48 8.17 -4.91 -24.98
N GLY A 49 7.36 -4.68 -26.01
CA GLY A 49 7.19 -5.61 -27.13
C GLY A 49 7.64 -4.97 -28.44
N ILE A 50 8.65 -5.56 -29.09
CA ILE A 50 9.16 -5.09 -30.39
C ILE A 50 8.97 -6.21 -31.41
N PRO A 51 7.99 -6.12 -32.32
CA PRO A 51 7.81 -7.13 -33.36
C PRO A 51 8.92 -7.02 -34.40
N TYR A 52 9.73 -8.06 -34.54
CA TYR A 52 10.82 -8.11 -35.53
C TYR A 52 10.74 -9.41 -36.35
N PRO A 53 9.88 -9.45 -37.40
CA PRO A 53 9.63 -10.65 -38.18
C PRO A 53 10.77 -10.99 -39.14
N ASN A 54 10.93 -12.28 -39.45
CA ASN A 54 11.91 -12.83 -40.41
C ASN A 54 13.39 -12.66 -40.02
N ALA A 55 13.69 -12.46 -38.75
CA ALA A 55 15.06 -12.44 -38.24
C ALA A 55 15.40 -13.76 -37.54
N SER A 56 16.69 -14.10 -37.52
CA SER A 56 17.16 -15.19 -36.66
C SER A 56 17.11 -14.75 -35.19
N PRO A 57 17.00 -15.68 -34.23
CA PRO A 57 17.04 -15.34 -32.81
C PRO A 57 18.29 -14.56 -32.41
N GLU A 58 19.43 -14.90 -33.01
CA GLU A 58 20.74 -14.26 -32.76
C GLU A 58 20.75 -12.80 -33.24
N ASP A 59 20.19 -12.52 -34.43
CA ASP A 59 20.10 -11.15 -34.95
C ASP A 59 19.18 -10.26 -34.09
N VAL A 60 18.12 -10.83 -33.50
CA VAL A 60 17.18 -10.09 -32.62
C VAL A 60 17.85 -9.75 -31.28
N GLU A 61 18.66 -10.65 -30.74
CA GLU A 61 19.37 -10.43 -29.49
C GLU A 61 20.40 -9.30 -29.61
N GLU A 62 21.29 -9.39 -30.61
CA GLU A 62 22.32 -8.37 -30.84
C GLU A 62 21.75 -7.04 -31.34
N GLY A 63 20.73 -7.08 -32.20
CA GLY A 63 20.22 -5.88 -32.88
C GLY A 63 19.12 -5.12 -32.13
N VAL A 64 18.40 -5.79 -31.22
CA VAL A 64 17.21 -5.21 -30.57
C VAL A 64 17.25 -5.37 -29.06
N VAL A 65 17.47 -6.58 -28.53
CA VAL A 65 17.36 -6.83 -27.08
C VAL A 65 18.47 -6.12 -26.31
N ILE A 66 19.74 -6.37 -26.66
CA ILE A 66 20.90 -5.78 -25.96
C ILE A 66 20.87 -4.24 -26.01
N PRO A 67 20.66 -3.57 -27.17
CA PRO A 67 20.59 -2.12 -27.22
C PRO A 67 19.45 -1.51 -26.40
N VAL A 68 18.32 -2.22 -26.28
CA VAL A 68 17.18 -1.77 -25.48
C VAL A 68 17.46 -1.92 -23.99
N GLU A 69 18.15 -2.99 -23.57
CA GLU A 69 18.59 -3.17 -22.19
C GLU A 69 19.64 -2.14 -21.76
N GLU A 70 20.56 -1.76 -22.64
CA GLU A 70 21.59 -0.74 -22.34
C GLU A 70 21.03 0.69 -22.31
N ALA A 71 19.91 0.95 -22.97
CA ALA A 71 19.32 2.30 -23.10
C ALA A 71 18.39 2.68 -21.93
N ILE A 72 18.05 1.75 -21.04
CA ILE A 72 17.13 1.92 -19.90
C ILE A 72 17.90 1.90 -18.58
#